data_AF-A0A8S3ZHA4-F1
#
_entry.id   AF-A0A8S3ZHA4-F1
#
_cell.length_a   1.000
_cell.length_b   1.000
_cell.length_c   1.000
_cell.angle_alpha   90.00
_cell.angle_beta   90.00
_cell.angle_gamma   90.00
#
_symmetry.space_group_name_H-M   'P 1'
#
loop_
_entity.id
_entity.type
_entity.pdbx_description
1 polymer ?
#
loop_
_entity_poly.entity_id
_entity_poly.type
_entity_poly.pdbx_seq_one_letter_code
_entity_poly.pdbx_strand_id
1 'polypeptide(L)'
;MNGWVRHKEPTSFKCCLLRSSPNGALVDDVLTEVRSYTYHIYIQWIVDRQNAEFSCSVSSTQITAIGDANFSYVTFAKDSCLKAPVVVLPILHPQPVPNSVCVCLKITYGDLKPEKVIEWFEYTRHMGTTKVFTYYAEVTPRVLKVLQYYQSIGFLEMLPMEASVSADGQKRTLAQPRFEQQAWVDEVMAANDCKYRMAKYDFIIIMDMDEIIVPKGNMTSYFDILQ
;
A
#
# COMPACT_ATOMS: atom_id res chain seq x y z
N MET A 1 -4.86 11.27 -4.14
CA MET A 1 -4.15 10.11 -4.73
C MET A 1 -2.79 10.02 -4.12
N ASN A 2 -2.32 8.81 -3.80
CA ASN A 2 -0.99 8.60 -3.25
C ASN A 2 -0.23 7.58 -4.11
N GLY A 3 1.09 7.58 -4.06
CA GLY A 3 1.92 6.63 -4.80
C GLY A 3 3.38 6.71 -4.38
N TRP A 4 4.26 6.08 -5.17
CA TRP A 4 5.69 6.05 -4.90
C TRP A 4 6.53 6.63 -6.03
N VAL A 5 7.61 7.29 -5.64
CA VAL A 5 8.63 7.85 -6.55
C VAL A 5 9.97 7.22 -6.19
N ARG A 6 10.70 6.74 -7.19
CA ARG A 6 12.04 6.19 -6.97
C ARG A 6 12.97 7.29 -6.49
N HIS A 7 13.89 7.00 -5.56
CA HIS A 7 14.78 8.02 -4.98
C HIS A 7 15.59 8.87 -5.98
N LYS A 8 15.81 8.38 -7.22
CA LYS A 8 16.54 9.12 -8.27
C LYS A 8 15.66 10.08 -9.07
N GLU A 9 14.34 9.93 -8.96
CA GLU A 9 13.38 10.72 -9.71
C GLU A 9 13.11 12.06 -9.00
N PRO A 10 12.71 13.11 -9.75
CA PRO A 10 12.34 14.38 -9.15
C PRO A 10 11.18 14.23 -8.14
N THR A 11 11.36 14.78 -6.94
CA THR A 11 10.33 14.77 -5.88
C THR A 11 9.28 15.87 -6.03
N SER A 12 9.47 16.77 -7.00
CA SER A 12 8.53 17.83 -7.36
C SER A 12 8.05 17.61 -8.78
N PHE A 13 6.77 17.30 -8.93
CA PHE A 13 6.09 17.11 -10.20
C PHE A 13 4.61 17.47 -10.07
N LYS A 14 3.86 17.32 -11.16
CA LYS A 14 2.42 17.57 -11.26
C LYS A 14 1.67 16.27 -11.47
N CYS A 15 0.61 16.08 -10.71
CA CYS A 15 -0.43 15.11 -10.99
C CYS A 15 -1.50 15.75 -11.85
N CYS A 16 -1.77 15.12 -12.99
CA CYS A 16 -2.72 15.58 -13.98
C CYS A 16 -3.92 14.65 -13.91
N LEU A 17 -4.97 15.09 -13.21
CA LEU A 17 -6.18 14.30 -13.01
C LEU A 17 -7.17 14.56 -14.13
N LEU A 18 -7.73 13.52 -14.72
CA LEU A 18 -8.67 13.62 -15.84
C LEU A 18 -9.97 12.86 -15.54
N ARG A 19 -11.07 13.35 -16.07
CA ARG A 19 -12.39 12.70 -15.97
C ARG A 19 -12.61 11.64 -17.04
N SER A 20 -11.98 11.78 -18.20
CA SER A 20 -12.04 10.86 -19.34
C SER A 20 -10.65 10.67 -19.96
N SER A 21 -10.49 9.59 -20.73
CA SER A 21 -9.26 9.33 -21.47
C SER A 21 -9.08 10.40 -22.57
N PRO A 22 -7.86 10.92 -22.79
CA PRO A 22 -7.63 11.90 -23.84
C PRO A 22 -7.74 11.27 -25.24
N ASN A 23 -8.52 11.89 -26.12
CA ASN A 23 -8.62 11.51 -27.54
C ASN A 23 -7.53 12.20 -28.37
N GLY A 24 -6.26 11.97 -28.03
CA GLY A 24 -5.10 12.48 -28.75
C GLY A 24 -4.22 13.44 -27.94
N ALA A 25 -4.75 14.58 -27.51
CA ALA A 25 -4.00 15.61 -26.77
C ALA A 25 -4.66 15.99 -25.44
N LEU A 26 -3.84 16.41 -24.49
CA LEU A 26 -4.28 16.96 -23.20
C LEU A 26 -4.61 18.45 -23.39
N VAL A 27 -5.87 18.83 -23.13
CA VAL A 27 -6.37 20.20 -23.26
C VAL A 27 -6.84 20.67 -21.87
N ASP A 28 -6.68 21.96 -21.57
CA ASP A 28 -6.92 22.54 -20.23
C ASP A 28 -8.33 22.24 -19.67
N ASP A 29 -9.37 22.19 -20.51
CA ASP A 29 -10.75 21.94 -20.07
C ASP A 29 -10.99 20.51 -19.52
N VAL A 30 -10.04 19.60 -19.70
CA VAL A 30 -10.19 18.16 -19.39
C VAL A 30 -9.34 17.74 -18.18
N LEU A 31 -8.42 18.59 -17.71
CA LEU A 31 -7.42 18.21 -16.70
C LEU A 31 -7.42 19.13 -15.48
N THR A 32 -7.24 18.54 -14.31
CA THR A 32 -6.97 19.25 -13.06
C THR A 32 -5.51 19.04 -12.69
N GLU A 33 -4.75 20.12 -12.70
CA GLU A 33 -3.35 20.11 -12.27
C GLU A 33 -3.26 20.23 -10.74
N VAL A 34 -2.55 19.28 -10.14
CA VAL A 34 -2.29 19.22 -8.70
C VAL A 34 -0.80 19.07 -8.48
N ARG A 35 -0.24 19.82 -7.54
CA ARG A 35 1.16 19.65 -7.14
C ARG A 35 1.33 18.36 -6.34
N SER A 36 2.40 17.60 -6.61
CA SER A 36 2.77 16.49 -5.75
C SER A 36 3.49 16.98 -4.49
N TYR A 37 3.21 16.30 -3.37
CA TYR A 37 3.90 16.46 -2.11
C TYR A 37 4.56 15.14 -1.75
N THR A 38 5.87 15.15 -1.60
CA THR A 38 6.64 13.94 -1.28
C THR A 38 6.94 13.89 0.22
N TYR A 39 6.73 12.73 0.82
CA TYR A 39 6.95 12.43 2.24
C TYR A 39 7.82 11.17 2.38
N HIS A 40 8.25 10.88 3.61
CA HIS A 40 9.07 9.69 3.88
C HIS A 40 10.34 9.61 3.03
N ILE A 41 10.97 10.77 2.77
CA ILE A 41 12.26 10.87 2.09
C ILE A 41 13.36 10.56 3.12
N TYR A 42 13.71 9.28 3.29
CA TYR A 42 14.76 8.91 4.23
C TYR A 42 16.15 9.09 3.61
N ILE A 43 16.67 10.32 3.69
CA ILE A 43 18.02 10.67 3.21
C ILE A 43 19.15 9.95 3.99
N GLN A 44 18.85 9.41 5.17
CA GLN A 44 19.82 8.76 6.04
C GLN A 44 20.01 7.27 5.71
N TRP A 45 19.08 6.67 4.97
CA TRP A 45 19.06 5.24 4.62
C TRP A 45 18.93 5.09 3.10
N ILE A 46 19.84 5.74 2.37
CA ILE A 46 19.89 5.63 0.91
C ILE A 46 20.32 4.20 0.57
N VAL A 47 19.33 3.39 0.25
CA VAL A 47 19.51 2.01 -0.24
C VAL A 47 19.12 1.94 -1.72
N ASP A 48 19.63 0.91 -2.41
CA ASP A 48 19.55 0.76 -3.87
C ASP A 48 18.14 0.95 -4.46
N ARG A 49 17.09 0.59 -3.69
CA ARG A 49 15.71 0.49 -4.16
C ARG A 49 14.71 1.32 -3.35
N GLN A 50 15.17 2.35 -2.65
CA GLN A 50 14.29 3.22 -1.88
C GLN A 50 13.24 3.92 -2.75
N ASN A 51 12.01 3.96 -2.22
CA ASN A 51 10.92 4.74 -2.75
C ASN A 51 10.47 5.78 -1.71
N ALA A 52 10.16 6.98 -2.19
CA ALA A 52 9.51 8.01 -1.40
C ALA A 52 8.01 7.99 -1.72
N GLU A 53 7.18 8.21 -0.71
CA GLU A 53 5.75 8.35 -0.93
C GLU A 53 5.44 9.75 -1.42
N PHE A 54 4.49 9.87 -2.34
CA PHE A 54 3.93 11.15 -2.71
C PHE A 54 2.41 11.14 -2.57
N SER A 55 1.85 12.32 -2.32
CA SER A 55 0.43 12.57 -2.41
C SER A 55 0.14 13.68 -3.41
N CYS A 56 -1.02 13.57 -4.04
CA CYS A 56 -1.63 14.57 -4.88
C CYS A 56 -3.05 14.78 -4.36
N SER A 57 -3.21 15.87 -3.60
CA SER A 57 -4.44 16.25 -2.93
C SER A 57 -5.06 17.44 -3.64
N VAL A 58 -6.30 17.27 -4.09
CA VAL A 58 -7.11 18.39 -4.62
C VAL A 58 -7.62 19.16 -3.41
N SER A 59 -7.34 20.47 -3.35
CA SER A 59 -7.81 21.28 -2.22
C SER A 59 -9.33 21.43 -2.24
N SER A 60 -9.95 21.69 -1.08
CA SER A 60 -11.39 21.97 -1.01
C SER A 60 -11.79 23.13 -1.93
N THR A 61 -10.94 24.16 -2.06
CA THR A 61 -11.17 25.28 -2.98
C THR A 61 -11.17 24.86 -4.44
N GLN A 62 -10.25 23.97 -4.84
CA GLN A 62 -10.23 23.40 -6.19
C GLN A 62 -11.47 22.53 -6.43
N ILE A 63 -11.86 21.69 -5.47
CA ILE A 63 -13.08 20.87 -5.57
C ILE A 63 -14.32 21.74 -5.77
N THR A 64 -14.48 22.81 -4.98
CA THR A 64 -15.60 23.75 -5.13
C THR A 64 -15.64 24.42 -6.50
N ALA A 65 -14.48 24.78 -7.06
CA ALA A 65 -14.40 25.39 -8.39
C ALA A 65 -14.71 24.39 -9.52
N ILE A 66 -14.31 23.13 -9.34
CA ILE A 66 -14.44 22.06 -10.34
C ILE A 66 -15.83 21.40 -10.29
N GLY A 67 -16.53 21.52 -9.15
CA GLY A 67 -17.90 21.04 -8.91
C GLY A 67 -18.01 19.52 -8.67
N ASP A 68 -17.28 18.70 -9.44
CA ASP A 68 -17.27 17.24 -9.33
C ASP A 68 -15.85 16.67 -9.37
N ALA A 69 -15.46 15.94 -8.33
CA ALA A 69 -14.14 15.32 -8.17
C ALA A 69 -14.06 13.86 -8.68
N ASN A 70 -14.99 13.44 -9.56
CA ASN A 70 -14.98 12.12 -10.21
C ASN A 70 -13.90 11.98 -11.29
N PHE A 71 -12.63 11.96 -10.88
CA PHE A 71 -11.50 11.70 -11.77
C PHE A 71 -11.39 10.20 -12.08
N SER A 72 -11.25 9.84 -13.36
CA SER A 72 -11.13 8.46 -13.81
C SER A 72 -9.72 8.08 -14.23
N TYR A 73 -8.86 9.07 -14.50
CA TYR A 73 -7.50 8.85 -14.98
C TYR A 73 -6.50 9.82 -14.33
N VAL A 74 -5.24 9.43 -14.32
CA VAL A 74 -4.10 10.25 -13.91
C VAL A 74 -2.96 10.10 -14.89
N THR A 75 -2.25 11.19 -15.16
CA THR A 75 -0.86 11.14 -15.64
C THR A 75 0.03 12.07 -14.82
N PHE A 76 1.33 12.02 -15.06
CA PHE A 76 2.32 12.81 -14.33
C PHE A 76 3.13 13.67 -15.30
N ALA A 77 3.41 14.91 -14.90
CA ALA A 77 4.24 15.83 -15.66
C ALA A 77 5.27 16.50 -14.76
N LYS A 78 6.45 16.81 -15.31
CA LYS A 78 7.49 17.50 -14.55
C LYS A 78 7.08 18.92 -14.15
N ASP A 79 6.66 19.72 -15.14
CA ASP A 79 6.45 21.15 -14.95
C ASP A 79 4.98 21.56 -15.13
N SER A 80 4.30 21.01 -16.14
CA SER A 80 2.91 21.37 -16.49
C SER A 80 2.19 20.20 -17.14
N CYS A 81 0.91 20.04 -16.81
CA CYS A 81 0.04 18.99 -17.36
C CYS A 81 -0.22 19.11 -18.86
N LEU A 82 -0.11 20.31 -19.45
CA LEU A 82 -0.19 20.51 -20.91
C LEU A 82 0.99 19.86 -21.65
N LYS A 83 2.07 19.54 -20.94
CA LYS A 83 3.25 18.86 -21.48
C LYS A 83 3.34 17.39 -21.03
N ALA A 84 2.31 16.86 -20.36
CA ALA A 84 2.34 15.49 -19.87
C ALA A 84 2.27 14.48 -21.03
N PRO A 85 2.77 13.24 -20.82
CA PRO A 85 2.53 12.15 -21.75
C PRO A 85 1.02 11.88 -21.91
N VAL A 86 0.62 11.48 -23.12
CA VAL A 86 -0.77 11.04 -23.42
C VAL A 86 -1.09 9.69 -22.76
N VAL A 87 -0.07 8.97 -22.28
CA VAL A 87 -0.24 7.75 -21.50
C VAL A 87 -0.79 8.11 -20.13
N VAL A 88 -2.00 7.65 -19.87
CA VAL A 88 -2.73 7.85 -18.61
C VAL A 88 -2.94 6.51 -17.90
N LEU A 89 -3.01 6.54 -16.57
CA LEU A 89 -3.32 5.40 -15.71
C LEU A 89 -4.76 5.53 -15.20
N PRO A 90 -5.54 4.44 -15.16
CA PRO A 90 -6.89 4.48 -14.58
C PRO A 90 -6.82 4.66 -13.06
N ILE A 91 -7.75 5.45 -12.52
CA ILE A 91 -7.98 5.58 -11.08
C ILE A 91 -9.02 4.55 -10.66
N LEU A 92 -8.70 3.75 -9.66
CA LEU A 92 -9.62 2.77 -9.10
C LEU A 92 -10.37 3.40 -7.92
N HIS A 93 -11.70 3.36 -7.98
CA HIS A 93 -12.59 3.78 -6.90
C HIS A 93 -13.26 2.54 -6.30
N PRO A 94 -12.64 1.90 -5.30
CA PRO A 94 -13.23 0.71 -4.71
C PRO A 94 -14.47 1.08 -3.89
N GLN A 95 -15.48 0.21 -3.92
CA GLN A 95 -16.68 0.40 -3.11
C GLN A 95 -16.34 0.27 -1.62
N PRO A 96 -16.66 1.27 -0.79
CA PRO A 96 -16.40 1.20 0.65
C PRO A 96 -17.11 0.01 1.30
N VAL A 97 -16.44 -0.60 2.27
CA VAL A 97 -16.98 -1.67 3.10
C VAL A 97 -17.25 -1.07 4.48
N PRO A 98 -18.50 -0.75 4.84
CA PRO A 98 -18.79 -0.09 6.10
C PRO A 98 -18.63 -1.05 7.30
N ASN A 99 -18.40 -0.46 8.46
CA ASN A 99 -18.13 -1.11 9.74
C ASN A 99 -17.03 -2.17 9.66
N SER A 100 -15.90 -1.82 9.06
CA SER A 100 -14.89 -2.80 8.70
C SER A 100 -13.47 -2.42 9.13
N VAL A 101 -12.70 -3.46 9.48
CA VAL A 101 -11.29 -3.34 9.83
C VAL A 101 -10.50 -4.30 8.97
N CYS A 102 -9.47 -3.80 8.31
CA CYS A 102 -8.47 -4.62 7.63
C CYS A 102 -7.16 -4.60 8.39
N VAL A 103 -6.45 -5.74 8.37
CA VAL A 103 -5.08 -5.83 8.86
C VAL A 103 -4.12 -6.00 7.68
N CYS A 104 -3.23 -5.03 7.53
CA CYS A 104 -2.00 -5.12 6.75
C CYS A 104 -0.93 -5.82 7.59
N LEU A 105 -0.89 -7.14 7.48
CA LEU A 105 0.16 -7.94 8.09
C LEU A 105 1.46 -7.70 7.31
N LYS A 106 2.53 -7.32 8.04
CA LYS A 106 3.88 -7.17 7.49
C LYS A 106 4.36 -8.43 6.75
N ILE A 107 5.45 -8.33 5.99
CA ILE A 107 5.86 -9.41 5.09
C ILE A 107 6.02 -10.70 5.91
N THR A 108 5.33 -11.76 5.51
CA THR A 108 5.44 -13.07 6.13
C THR A 108 6.61 -13.83 5.50
N TYR A 109 7.71 -13.99 6.24
CA TYR A 109 8.91 -14.67 5.73
C TYR A 109 9.60 -15.58 6.75
N GLY A 110 10.46 -16.45 6.24
CA GLY A 110 11.36 -17.29 7.03
C GLY A 110 10.69 -18.50 7.69
N ASP A 111 11.34 -19.01 8.74
CA ASP A 111 10.93 -20.24 9.45
C ASP A 111 9.97 -19.93 10.61
N LEU A 112 8.71 -19.66 10.25
CA LEU A 112 7.63 -19.47 11.22
C LEU A 112 7.06 -20.81 11.69
N LYS A 113 6.66 -20.85 12.97
CA LYS A 113 5.94 -21.98 13.56
C LYS A 113 4.48 -21.96 13.08
N PRO A 114 3.97 -23.01 12.40
CA PRO A 114 2.59 -23.02 11.89
C PRO A 114 1.53 -22.77 12.97
N GLU A 115 1.73 -23.30 14.17
CA GLU A 115 0.84 -23.11 15.32
C GLU A 115 0.74 -21.64 15.76
N LYS A 116 1.81 -20.86 15.64
CA LYS A 116 1.82 -19.43 15.96
C LYS A 116 1.13 -18.60 14.89
N VAL A 117 1.28 -19.00 13.63
CA VAL A 117 0.54 -18.38 12.52
C VAL A 117 -0.96 -18.63 12.69
N ILE A 118 -1.37 -19.86 13.01
CA ILE A 118 -2.77 -20.19 13.29
C ILE A 118 -3.31 -19.38 14.48
N GLU A 119 -2.58 -19.35 15.61
CA GLU A 119 -2.97 -18.57 16.79
C GLU A 119 -3.23 -17.10 16.45
N TRP A 120 -2.33 -16.48 15.68
CA TRP A 120 -2.48 -15.08 15.26
C TRP A 120 -3.71 -14.89 14.37
N PHE A 121 -3.89 -15.70 13.32
CA PHE A 121 -5.04 -15.55 12.41
C PHE A 121 -6.38 -15.78 13.13
N GLU A 122 -6.47 -16.78 14.01
CA GLU A 122 -7.69 -17.02 14.78
C GLU A 122 -7.97 -15.88 15.76
N TYR A 123 -6.96 -15.34 16.43
CA TYR A 123 -7.11 -14.17 17.30
C TYR A 123 -7.58 -12.94 16.51
N THR A 124 -6.91 -12.61 15.41
CA THR A 124 -7.24 -11.47 14.54
C THR A 124 -8.66 -11.59 13.98
N ARG A 125 -9.08 -12.81 13.62
CA ARG A 125 -10.46 -13.11 13.19
C ARG A 125 -11.46 -12.94 14.32
N HIS A 126 -11.13 -13.42 15.52
CA HIS A 126 -11.96 -13.26 16.72
C HIS A 126 -12.18 -11.79 17.07
N MET A 127 -11.17 -10.94 16.87
CA MET A 127 -11.23 -9.49 17.05
C MET A 127 -12.04 -8.75 15.98
N GLY A 128 -12.76 -9.46 15.11
CA GLY A 128 -13.67 -8.85 14.13
C GLY A 128 -12.99 -8.27 12.89
N THR A 129 -11.74 -8.67 12.60
CA THR A 129 -11.07 -8.27 11.35
C THR A 129 -11.86 -8.79 10.15
N THR A 130 -12.08 -7.93 9.16
CA THR A 130 -12.82 -8.27 7.94
C THR A 130 -11.94 -8.96 6.91
N LYS A 131 -10.70 -8.51 6.76
CA LYS A 131 -9.74 -9.02 5.78
C LYS A 131 -8.32 -8.84 6.29
N VAL A 132 -7.45 -9.81 6.03
CA VAL A 132 -6.00 -9.67 6.19
C VAL A 132 -5.36 -9.61 4.81
N PHE A 133 -4.35 -8.76 4.65
CA PHE A 133 -3.46 -8.78 3.50
C PHE A 133 -2.01 -8.92 3.94
N THR A 134 -1.22 -9.72 3.22
CA THR A 134 0.23 -9.83 3.44
C THR A 134 0.96 -10.13 2.14
N TYR A 135 2.23 -9.77 2.10
CA TYR A 135 3.18 -10.37 1.17
C TYR A 135 3.83 -11.58 1.83
N TYR A 136 4.13 -12.63 1.06
CA TYR A 136 4.88 -13.77 1.59
C TYR A 136 6.14 -14.05 0.77
N ALA A 137 7.21 -14.43 1.45
CA ALA A 137 8.49 -14.75 0.82
C ALA A 137 9.23 -15.82 1.63
N GLU A 138 9.86 -16.80 0.97
CA GLU A 138 10.78 -17.73 1.63
C GLU A 138 10.19 -18.46 2.86
N VAL A 139 8.87 -18.71 2.87
CA VAL A 139 8.17 -19.43 3.95
C VAL A 139 8.27 -20.94 3.75
N THR A 140 8.23 -21.70 4.86
CA THR A 140 8.21 -23.17 4.78
C THR A 140 6.91 -23.69 4.16
N PRO A 141 6.90 -24.89 3.54
CA PRO A 141 5.68 -25.48 2.98
C PRO A 141 4.54 -25.66 4.00
N ARG A 142 4.88 -25.85 5.28
CA ARG A 142 3.89 -25.98 6.37
C ARG A 142 3.19 -24.65 6.65
N VAL A 143 3.94 -23.55 6.70
CA VAL A 143 3.39 -22.19 6.85
C VAL A 143 2.57 -21.81 5.63
N LEU A 144 3.08 -22.08 4.41
CA LEU A 144 2.34 -21.80 3.18
C LEU A 144 0.98 -22.49 3.16
N LYS A 145 0.89 -23.74 3.64
CA LYS A 145 -0.39 -24.46 3.76
C LYS A 145 -1.38 -23.76 4.70
N VAL A 146 -0.91 -23.18 5.81
CA VAL A 146 -1.74 -22.39 6.73
C VAL A 146 -2.24 -21.11 6.05
N LEU A 147 -1.35 -20.37 5.38
CA LEU A 147 -1.72 -19.16 4.65
C LEU A 147 -2.74 -19.47 3.53
N GLN A 148 -2.53 -20.55 2.77
CA GLN A 148 -3.45 -21.00 1.74
C GLN A 148 -4.83 -21.38 2.30
N TYR A 149 -4.89 -21.95 3.50
CA TYR A 149 -6.17 -22.20 4.18
C TYR A 149 -6.93 -20.89 4.43
N TYR A 150 -6.29 -19.89 5.05
CA TYR A 150 -6.94 -18.59 5.29
C TYR A 150 -7.29 -17.85 4.00
N GLN A 151 -6.50 -18.03 2.93
CA GLN A 151 -6.83 -17.51 1.61
C GLN A 151 -8.06 -18.20 1.03
N SER A 152 -8.17 -19.52 1.15
CA SER A 152 -9.26 -20.32 0.59
C SER A 152 -10.63 -20.00 1.20
N ILE A 153 -10.67 -19.60 2.48
CA ILE A 153 -11.90 -19.18 3.17
C ILE A 153 -12.18 -17.68 3.01
N GLY A 154 -11.38 -16.98 2.19
CA GLY A 154 -11.55 -15.56 1.89
C GLY A 154 -11.08 -14.60 2.99
N PHE A 155 -10.50 -15.08 4.08
CA PHE A 155 -10.01 -14.22 5.18
C PHE A 155 -8.69 -13.51 4.84
N LEU A 156 -7.79 -14.21 4.14
CA LEU A 156 -6.50 -13.69 3.70
C LEU A 156 -6.52 -13.36 2.20
N GLU A 157 -5.89 -12.26 1.83
CA GLU A 157 -5.34 -12.03 0.50
C GLU A 157 -3.82 -12.00 0.62
N MET A 158 -3.11 -12.69 -0.28
CA MET A 158 -1.66 -12.72 -0.22
C MET A 158 -1.04 -12.68 -1.60
N LEU A 159 0.10 -11.99 -1.70
CA LEU A 159 0.91 -11.93 -2.92
C LEU A 159 2.31 -12.46 -2.64
N PRO A 160 2.90 -13.23 -3.57
CA PRO A 160 4.30 -13.59 -3.46
C PRO A 160 5.17 -12.34 -3.58
N MET A 161 6.24 -12.28 -2.80
CA MET A 161 7.27 -11.27 -2.89
C MET A 161 8.64 -11.93 -3.03
N GLU A 162 9.46 -11.37 -3.92
CA GLU A 162 10.86 -11.73 -4.05
C GLU A 162 11.71 -10.51 -3.72
N ALA A 163 12.82 -10.71 -3.02
CA ALA A 163 13.78 -9.65 -2.78
C ALA A 163 14.35 -9.17 -4.12
N SER A 164 14.26 -7.87 -4.40
CA SER A 164 14.82 -7.32 -5.63
C SER A 164 16.34 -7.50 -5.67
N VAL A 165 16.89 -7.79 -6.85
CA VAL A 165 18.34 -7.90 -7.04
C VAL A 165 19.00 -6.54 -6.71
N SER A 166 20.09 -6.57 -5.94
CA SER A 166 20.88 -5.38 -5.58
C SER A 166 21.49 -4.72 -6.81
N ALA A 167 21.98 -3.48 -6.66
CA ALA A 167 22.55 -2.73 -7.78
C ALA A 167 23.78 -3.41 -8.41
N ASP A 168 24.52 -4.21 -7.64
CA ASP A 168 25.68 -4.99 -8.08
C ASP A 168 25.32 -6.38 -8.65
N GLY A 169 24.03 -6.71 -8.74
CA GLY A 169 23.55 -7.96 -9.33
C GLY A 169 23.45 -9.14 -8.38
N GLN A 170 23.74 -8.96 -7.08
CA GLN A 170 23.59 -10.03 -6.10
C GLN A 170 22.12 -10.32 -5.79
N LYS A 171 21.78 -11.60 -5.73
CA LYS A 171 20.47 -12.03 -5.21
C LYS A 171 20.40 -11.72 -3.73
N ARG A 172 19.29 -11.13 -3.31
CA ARG A 172 18.99 -10.87 -1.90
C ARG A 172 18.03 -11.90 -1.36
N THR A 173 17.95 -11.97 -0.03
CA THR A 173 16.98 -12.77 0.72
C THR A 173 16.22 -11.84 1.67
N LEU A 174 14.96 -12.18 1.94
CA LEU A 174 14.17 -11.53 3.00
C LEU A 174 14.35 -12.26 4.35
N ALA A 175 14.74 -13.52 4.37
CA ALA A 175 15.10 -14.23 5.60
C ALA A 175 16.53 -13.91 6.08
N GLN A 176 16.77 -14.12 7.38
CA GLN A 176 18.08 -13.89 7.98
C GLN A 176 19.09 -14.98 7.57
N PRO A 177 20.38 -14.64 7.36
CA PRO A 177 20.96 -13.29 7.43
C PRO A 177 20.65 -12.44 6.19
N ARG A 178 20.31 -11.16 6.38
CA ARG A 178 19.96 -10.22 5.29
C ARG A 178 20.54 -8.82 5.46
N PHE A 179 20.42 -7.99 4.42
CA PHE A 179 20.77 -6.57 4.49
C PHE A 179 19.63 -5.76 5.14
N GLU A 180 19.75 -5.48 6.43
CA GLU A 180 18.66 -4.94 7.25
C GLU A 180 18.08 -3.62 6.72
N GLN A 181 18.91 -2.69 6.27
CA GLN A 181 18.42 -1.39 5.78
C GLN A 181 17.48 -1.55 4.58
N GLN A 182 17.79 -2.49 3.67
CA GLN A 182 16.91 -2.75 2.53
C GLN A 182 15.69 -3.57 2.93
N ALA A 183 15.83 -4.50 3.89
CA ALA A 183 14.68 -5.24 4.42
C ALA A 183 13.65 -4.29 5.05
N TRP A 184 14.09 -3.25 5.76
CA TRP A 184 13.20 -2.23 6.31
C TRP A 184 12.46 -1.45 5.22
N VAL A 185 13.14 -1.11 4.13
CA VAL A 185 12.50 -0.46 2.97
C VAL A 185 11.51 -1.38 2.27
N ASP A 186 11.85 -2.68 2.15
CA ASP A 186 10.97 -3.70 1.58
C ASP A 186 9.68 -3.84 2.43
N GLU A 187 9.79 -3.86 3.76
CA GLU A 187 8.65 -3.87 4.71
C GLU A 187 7.78 -2.61 4.62
N VAL A 188 8.39 -1.42 4.57
CA VAL A 188 7.66 -0.15 4.45
C VAL A 188 6.91 -0.08 3.11
N MET A 189 7.53 -0.56 2.03
CA MET A 189 6.88 -0.65 0.73
C MET A 189 5.66 -1.58 0.78
N ALA A 190 5.82 -2.78 1.35
CA ALA A 190 4.73 -3.75 1.50
C ALA A 190 3.57 -3.21 2.34
N ALA A 191 3.86 -2.55 3.47
CA ALA A 191 2.85 -1.95 4.33
C ALA A 191 2.08 -0.82 3.63
N ASN A 192 2.78 0.03 2.87
CA ASN A 192 2.14 1.10 2.11
C ASN A 192 1.30 0.58 0.95
N ASP A 193 1.78 -0.42 0.21
CA ASP A 193 1.00 -1.01 -0.88
C ASP A 193 -0.27 -1.66 -0.35
N CYS A 194 -0.17 -2.38 0.78
CA CYS A 194 -1.33 -2.92 1.47
C CYS A 194 -2.35 -1.84 1.83
N LYS A 195 -1.92 -0.70 2.42
CA LYS A 195 -2.82 0.42 2.76
C LYS A 195 -3.63 0.88 1.55
N TYR A 196 -3.01 0.95 0.37
CA TYR A 196 -3.71 1.36 -0.85
C TYR A 196 -4.68 0.30 -1.37
N ARG A 197 -4.30 -0.99 -1.34
CA ARG A 197 -5.22 -2.10 -1.70
C ARG A 197 -6.42 -2.20 -0.78
N MET A 198 -6.22 -1.86 0.49
CA MET A 198 -7.20 -2.00 1.55
C MET A 198 -7.92 -0.68 1.86
N ALA A 199 -7.74 0.37 1.03
CA ALA A 199 -8.34 1.69 1.20
C ALA A 199 -9.88 1.73 1.16
N LYS A 200 -10.53 0.59 0.87
CA LYS A 200 -11.98 0.42 0.89
C LYS A 200 -12.55 0.09 2.27
N TYR A 201 -11.72 -0.29 3.23
CA TYR A 201 -12.15 -0.60 4.60
C TYR A 201 -12.06 0.69 5.45
N ASP A 202 -12.88 0.79 6.52
CA ASP A 202 -12.94 2.03 7.32
C ASP A 202 -11.64 2.27 8.10
N PHE A 203 -11.10 1.19 8.65
CA PHE A 203 -9.83 1.22 9.36
C PHE A 203 -8.85 0.18 8.81
N ILE A 204 -7.57 0.56 8.81
CA ILE A 204 -6.46 -0.29 8.40
C ILE A 204 -5.42 -0.29 9.52
N ILE A 205 -5.10 -1.47 10.02
CA ILE A 205 -4.06 -1.68 11.03
C ILE A 205 -2.84 -2.26 10.31
N ILE A 206 -1.65 -1.69 10.52
CA ILE A 206 -0.39 -2.34 10.14
C ILE A 206 0.12 -3.08 11.37
N MET A 207 0.37 -4.39 11.26
CA MET A 207 0.73 -5.23 12.42
C MET A 207 1.73 -6.31 12.03
N ASP A 208 2.62 -6.65 12.96
CA ASP A 208 3.52 -7.80 12.83
C ASP A 208 2.84 -9.11 13.26
N MET A 209 3.32 -10.25 12.74
CA MET A 209 2.76 -11.59 13.05
C MET A 209 2.94 -11.99 14.53
N ASP A 210 3.92 -11.43 15.21
CA ASP A 210 4.21 -11.68 16.62
C ASP A 210 3.58 -10.64 17.56
N GLU A 211 2.76 -9.74 17.02
CA GLU A 211 2.02 -8.72 17.76
C GLU A 211 0.52 -8.98 17.73
N ILE A 212 -0.14 -8.71 18.86
CA ILE A 212 -1.60 -8.67 18.95
C ILE A 212 -2.04 -7.43 19.72
N ILE A 213 -3.10 -6.79 19.25
CA ILE A 213 -3.77 -5.71 19.99
C ILE A 213 -4.79 -6.34 20.93
N VAL A 214 -4.70 -6.02 22.23
CA VAL A 214 -5.60 -6.54 23.27
C VAL A 214 -6.60 -5.47 23.69
N PRO A 215 -7.91 -5.72 23.63
CA PRO A 215 -8.91 -4.75 24.06
C PRO A 215 -8.85 -4.53 25.57
N LYS A 216 -9.23 -3.32 26.01
CA LYS A 216 -9.34 -2.94 27.42
C LYS A 216 -10.81 -2.68 27.78
N GLY A 217 -11.22 -3.08 28.98
CA GLY A 217 -12.57 -2.81 29.49
C GLY A 217 -13.62 -3.63 28.73
N ASN A 218 -14.65 -2.97 28.22
CA ASN A 218 -15.79 -3.61 27.55
C ASN A 218 -15.65 -3.67 26.03
N MET A 219 -14.51 -3.28 25.46
CA MET A 219 -14.26 -3.40 24.02
C MET A 219 -14.08 -4.87 23.66
N THR A 220 -14.66 -5.31 22.54
CA THR A 220 -14.68 -6.71 22.12
C THR A 220 -14.09 -6.95 20.73
N SER A 221 -13.92 -5.89 19.93
CA SER A 221 -13.40 -5.97 18.57
C SER A 221 -12.38 -4.88 18.28
N TYR A 222 -11.63 -5.01 17.18
CA TYR A 222 -10.76 -3.93 16.68
C TYR A 222 -11.55 -2.71 16.23
N PHE A 223 -12.77 -2.91 15.74
CA PHE A 223 -13.62 -1.78 15.36
C PHE A 223 -14.00 -0.95 16.59
N ASP A 224 -14.35 -1.60 17.71
CA ASP A 224 -14.65 -0.92 18.98
C ASP A 224 -13.46 -0.10 19.51
N ILE A 225 -12.22 -0.56 19.25
CA ILE A 225 -10.99 0.11 19.70
C ILE A 225 -10.68 1.36 18.87
N LEU A 226 -11.10 1.40 17.61
CA LEU A 226 -10.69 2.43 16.63
C LEU A 226 -11.71 3.55 16.44
N GLN A 227 -12.91 3.42 17.03
CA GLN A 227 -13.92 4.47 17.10
C GLN A 227 -13.62 5.50 18.19
#